data_AF-A0A6J2KAH0-F1
#
_entry.id   AF-A0A6J2KAH0-F1
#
_cell.length_a   1.000
_cell.length_b   1.000
_cell.length_c   1.000
_cell.angle_alpha   90.00
_cell.angle_beta   90.00
_cell.angle_gamma   90.00
#
_symmetry.space_group_name_H-M   'P 1'
#
loop_
_entity.id
_entity.type
_entity.pdbx_description
1 polymer ?
#
loop_
_entity_poly.entity_id
_entity_poly.type
_entity_poly.pdbx_seq_one_letter_code
_entity_poly.pdbx_strand_id
1 'polypeptide(L)'
;MSIKDPNSKLTRWRLRLAEYNYDVQYKKGKANTNANALSRVQILHNNEVIPQPSTSDDYTALELSNITLPNTPLSNTDLQAILGPPITPETTTQPPTQNESTIDRMPEIDDAIDRQLKQFHIRKTPGNQYRFEDRSKGKTMIKDVWIPINDTKQQIIQFLKEHTIPDRTFHCYFHHEEFYPLFCEVFKTTFSNRGPKLIKCNTRVTLIENISEQTDLIRKYHEGKTIHRGIQ
;
A
#
# COMPACT_ATOMS: atom_id res chain seq x y z
N MET A 1 -20.01 -12.37 -33.73
CA MET A 1 -18.58 -12.29 -33.36
C MET A 1 -18.32 -13.34 -32.29
N SER A 2 -17.56 -14.37 -32.61
CA SER A 2 -17.34 -15.56 -31.77
C SER A 2 -16.01 -15.45 -31.05
N ILE A 3 -16.03 -15.41 -29.71
CA ILE A 3 -14.82 -15.61 -28.89
C ILE A 3 -14.49 -17.10 -29.01
N LYS A 4 -13.63 -17.43 -29.99
CA LYS A 4 -13.06 -18.77 -30.15
C LYS A 4 -12.18 -19.04 -28.93
N ASP A 5 -12.59 -20.04 -28.16
CA ASP A 5 -11.95 -20.66 -27.01
C ASP A 5 -11.97 -19.84 -25.69
N PRO A 6 -13.00 -20.03 -24.84
CA PRO A 6 -12.97 -19.50 -23.49
C PRO A 6 -11.79 -20.11 -22.73
N ASN A 7 -10.97 -19.24 -22.13
CA ASN A 7 -9.90 -19.60 -21.20
C ASN A 7 -10.39 -20.72 -20.27
N SER A 8 -9.62 -21.80 -20.09
CA SER A 8 -9.99 -22.98 -19.29
C SER A 8 -10.54 -22.63 -17.90
N LYS A 9 -10.10 -21.50 -17.33
CA LYS A 9 -10.65 -20.92 -16.08
C LYS A 9 -12.12 -20.51 -16.20
N LEU A 10 -12.51 -19.81 -17.27
CA LEU A 10 -13.89 -19.37 -17.49
C LEU A 10 -14.83 -20.56 -17.69
N THR A 11 -14.39 -21.59 -18.41
CA THR A 11 -15.18 -22.83 -18.58
C THR A 11 -15.43 -23.51 -17.25
N ARG A 12 -14.41 -23.61 -16.38
CA ARG A 12 -14.57 -24.19 -15.04
C ARG A 12 -15.55 -23.40 -14.17
N TRP A 13 -15.48 -22.07 -14.18
CA TRP A 13 -16.42 -21.23 -13.44
C TRP A 13 -17.83 -21.27 -14.02
N ARG A 14 -17.96 -21.34 -15.36
CA ARG A 14 -19.26 -21.50 -16.02
C ARG A 14 -19.95 -22.79 -15.57
N LEU A 15 -19.21 -23.89 -15.46
CA LEU A 15 -19.78 -25.16 -14.95
C LEU A 15 -20.24 -25.02 -13.50
N ARG A 16 -19.44 -24.39 -12.64
CA ARG A 16 -19.81 -24.16 -11.21
C ARG A 16 -21.00 -23.23 -11.03
N LEU A 17 -21.17 -22.27 -11.93
CA LEU A 17 -22.24 -21.28 -11.87
C LEU A 17 -23.48 -21.70 -12.66
N ALA A 18 -23.43 -22.83 -13.38
CA ALA A 18 -24.52 -23.29 -14.25
C ALA A 18 -25.83 -23.59 -13.50
N GLU A 19 -25.73 -23.88 -12.21
CA GLU A 19 -26.89 -24.14 -11.33
C GLU A 19 -27.62 -22.85 -10.92
N TYR A 20 -26.98 -21.69 -11.11
CA TYR A 20 -27.52 -20.40 -10.71
C TYR A 20 -28.04 -19.63 -11.91
N ASN A 21 -29.15 -18.93 -11.73
CA ASN A 21 -29.62 -17.94 -12.69
C ASN A 21 -28.84 -16.64 -12.45
N TYR A 22 -27.85 -16.36 -13.30
CA TYR A 22 -27.03 -15.15 -13.19
C TYR A 22 -26.96 -14.39 -14.52
N ASP A 23 -26.80 -13.07 -14.39
CA ASP A 23 -26.51 -12.17 -15.50
C ASP A 23 -25.19 -11.43 -15.23
N VAL A 24 -24.32 -11.33 -16.23
CA VAL A 24 -22.99 -10.74 -16.09
C VAL A 24 -23.02 -9.29 -16.52
N GLN A 25 -23.00 -8.38 -15.55
CA GLN A 25 -23.03 -6.94 -15.81
C GLN A 25 -21.68 -6.27 -15.51
N TYR A 26 -21.24 -5.39 -16.42
CA TYR A 26 -20.05 -4.57 -16.20
C TYR A 26 -20.33 -3.51 -15.12
N LYS A 27 -19.41 -3.39 -14.16
CA LYS A 27 -19.46 -2.36 -13.12
C LYS A 27 -18.21 -1.49 -13.17
N LYS A 28 -18.40 -0.17 -13.33
CA LYS A 28 -17.29 0.81 -13.35
C LYS A 28 -16.56 0.82 -12.00
N GLY A 29 -15.22 0.93 -12.03
CA GLY A 29 -14.37 0.80 -10.84
C GLY A 29 -14.76 1.71 -9.66
N LYS A 30 -15.17 2.97 -9.92
CA LYS A 30 -15.62 3.91 -8.86
C LYS A 30 -16.89 3.42 -8.12
N ALA A 31 -17.71 2.59 -8.75
CA ALA A 31 -18.90 1.99 -8.13
C ALA A 31 -18.60 0.62 -7.49
N ASN A 32 -17.38 0.10 -7.63
CA ASN A 32 -16.98 -1.21 -7.10
C ASN A 32 -16.10 -1.08 -5.83
N THR A 33 -16.37 -0.07 -5.00
CA THR A 33 -15.60 0.26 -3.80
C THR A 33 -15.62 -0.84 -2.77
N ASN A 34 -16.79 -1.45 -2.52
CA ASN A 34 -16.95 -2.47 -1.48
C ASN A 34 -16.13 -3.73 -1.79
N ALA A 35 -16.23 -4.24 -3.02
CA ALA A 35 -15.44 -5.38 -3.47
C ALA A 35 -13.93 -5.05 -3.48
N ASN A 36 -13.55 -3.85 -3.93
CA ASN A 36 -12.15 -3.40 -3.90
C ASN A 36 -11.60 -3.30 -2.47
N ALA A 37 -12.38 -2.84 -1.50
CA ALA A 37 -11.98 -2.76 -0.10
C ALA A 37 -11.80 -4.16 0.51
N LEU A 38 -12.80 -5.03 0.36
CA LEU A 38 -12.75 -6.40 0.88
C LEU A 38 -11.62 -7.23 0.25
N SER A 39 -11.34 -7.04 -1.04
CA SER A 39 -10.23 -7.74 -1.71
C SER A 39 -8.84 -7.37 -1.20
N ARG A 40 -8.71 -6.25 -0.46
CA ARG A 40 -7.44 -5.76 0.09
C ARG A 40 -7.23 -6.14 1.55
N VAL A 41 -8.25 -6.69 2.19
CA VAL A 41 -8.14 -7.18 3.58
C VAL A 41 -7.25 -8.42 3.55
N GLN A 42 -6.11 -8.36 4.23
CA GLN A 42 -5.26 -9.53 4.43
C GLN A 42 -5.96 -10.46 5.41
N ILE A 43 -6.41 -11.62 4.92
CA ILE A 43 -6.83 -12.70 5.80
C ILE A 43 -5.55 -13.26 6.40
N LEU A 44 -5.26 -12.87 7.64
CA LEU A 44 -4.28 -13.56 8.47
C LEU A 44 -4.79 -15.00 8.59
N HIS A 45 -4.21 -15.89 7.79
CA HIS A 45 -4.41 -17.31 8.00
C HIS A 45 -3.68 -17.59 9.31
N ASN A 46 -4.41 -17.66 10.42
CA ASN A 46 -3.92 -18.38 11.58
C ASN A 46 -3.55 -19.76 11.03
N ASN A 47 -2.29 -20.15 11.24
CA ASN A 47 -1.75 -21.43 10.80
C ASN A 47 -2.42 -22.58 11.59
N GLU A 48 -3.71 -22.79 11.39
CA GLU A 48 -4.28 -24.12 11.56
C GLU A 48 -3.89 -24.89 10.31
N VAL A 49 -3.02 -25.87 10.52
CA VAL A 49 -2.55 -26.83 9.54
C VAL A 49 -3.77 -27.47 8.91
N ILE A 50 -4.15 -27.04 7.71
CA ILE A 50 -5.08 -27.77 6.85
C ILE A 50 -4.27 -28.96 6.32
N PRO A 51 -4.62 -30.22 6.67
CA PRO A 51 -3.97 -31.37 6.05
C PRO A 51 -4.25 -31.32 4.55
N GLN A 52 -3.19 -31.36 3.74
CA GLN A 52 -3.29 -31.49 2.29
C GLN A 52 -4.10 -32.76 1.96
N PRO A 53 -5.16 -32.71 1.15
CA PRO A 53 -5.85 -33.91 0.72
C PRO A 53 -4.93 -34.72 -0.19
N SER A 54 -4.45 -35.85 0.33
CA SER A 54 -3.89 -36.94 -0.46
C SER A 54 -4.94 -37.42 -1.46
N THR A 55 -4.50 -37.62 -2.70
CA THR A 55 -5.22 -38.27 -3.78
C THR A 55 -5.89 -39.58 -3.33
N SER A 56 -7.21 -39.57 -3.23
CA SER A 56 -8.08 -40.74 -3.40
C SER A 56 -9.51 -40.25 -3.48
N ASP A 57 -10.17 -40.63 -4.58
CA ASP A 57 -11.55 -40.32 -4.90
C ASP A 57 -12.52 -40.84 -3.83
N ASP A 58 -13.05 -39.96 -2.97
CA ASP A 58 -14.44 -39.99 -2.48
C ASP A 58 -14.65 -38.80 -1.52
N TYR A 59 -15.58 -37.89 -1.86
CA TYR A 59 -16.11 -36.94 -0.89
C TYR A 59 -17.61 -36.84 -1.06
N THR A 60 -18.28 -37.70 -0.29
CA THR A 60 -19.66 -37.55 0.14
C THR A 60 -19.88 -36.20 0.81
N ALA A 61 -21.00 -35.58 0.48
CA ALA A 61 -21.46 -34.34 1.11
C ALA A 61 -21.59 -34.53 2.62
N LEU A 62 -20.93 -33.68 3.41
CA LEU A 62 -21.18 -33.54 4.84
C LEU A 62 -21.38 -32.06 5.21
N GLU A 63 -22.66 -31.72 5.22
CA GLU A 63 -23.41 -30.91 6.19
C GLU A 63 -22.80 -29.61 6.75
N LEU A 64 -23.31 -28.50 6.19
CA LEU A 64 -23.49 -27.22 6.88
C LEU A 64 -24.50 -27.37 8.02
N SER A 65 -24.07 -27.91 9.16
CA SER A 65 -24.81 -27.77 10.41
C SER A 65 -23.82 -27.73 11.56
N ASN A 66 -23.54 -26.52 12.06
CA ASN A 66 -23.31 -26.17 13.47
C ASN A 66 -22.68 -24.76 13.61
N ILE A 67 -23.40 -23.74 13.16
CA ILE A 67 -23.32 -22.43 13.81
C ILE A 67 -24.59 -22.31 14.66
N THR A 68 -24.52 -22.88 15.86
CA THR A 68 -25.50 -22.59 16.91
C THR A 68 -25.19 -21.18 17.43
N LEU A 69 -25.94 -20.19 16.93
CA LEU A 69 -26.12 -18.94 17.64
C LEU A 69 -26.78 -19.26 19.00
N PRO A 70 -26.26 -18.78 20.15
CA PRO A 70 -27.02 -18.83 21.38
C PRO A 70 -28.23 -17.90 21.23
N ASN A 71 -29.38 -18.48 20.89
CA ASN A 71 -30.68 -17.85 21.10
C ASN A 71 -31.01 -17.92 22.59
N THR A 72 -30.65 -16.88 23.33
CA THR A 72 -31.30 -16.54 24.60
C THR A 72 -32.03 -15.20 24.42
N PRO A 73 -33.33 -15.12 24.72
CA PRO A 73 -34.04 -13.85 24.72
C PRO A 73 -33.58 -13.06 25.94
N LEU A 74 -32.71 -12.07 25.74
CA LEU A 74 -32.35 -11.12 26.78
C LEU A 74 -33.54 -10.19 27.02
N SER A 75 -34.15 -10.35 28.21
CA SER A 75 -35.16 -9.46 28.77
C SER A 75 -34.64 -8.03 28.90
N ASN A 76 -35.47 -7.06 28.54
CA ASN A 76 -35.17 -5.62 28.49
C ASN A 76 -34.98 -4.92 29.85
N THR A 77 -34.54 -5.62 30.91
CA THR A 77 -34.64 -5.10 32.29
C THR A 77 -33.31 -4.83 33.00
N ASP A 78 -32.15 -5.22 32.44
CA ASP A 78 -30.86 -5.10 33.17
C ASP A 78 -29.84 -4.09 32.58
N LEU A 79 -30.22 -3.26 31.60
CA LEU A 79 -29.32 -2.23 31.02
C LEU A 79 -29.45 -0.82 31.63
N GLN A 80 -30.21 -0.64 32.71
CA GLN A 80 -30.43 0.67 33.34
C GLN A 80 -29.74 0.87 34.70
N ALA A 81 -28.65 0.16 34.99
CA ALA A 81 -27.89 0.32 36.24
C ALA A 81 -26.45 0.87 36.08
N ILE A 82 -26.07 1.35 34.89
CA ILE A 82 -24.76 2.03 34.65
C ILE A 82 -24.97 3.45 34.09
N LEU A 83 -26.04 4.13 34.51
CA LEU A 83 -26.28 5.54 34.21
C LEU A 83 -26.53 6.28 35.53
N GLY A 84 -25.44 6.77 36.14
CA GLY A 84 -25.46 7.76 37.22
C GLY A 84 -25.53 9.20 36.69
N PRO A 85 -25.89 10.18 37.54
CA PRO A 85 -26.55 11.44 37.16
C PRO A 85 -25.59 12.55 36.64
N PRO A 86 -26.14 13.61 36.02
CA PRO A 86 -25.40 14.49 35.12
C PRO A 86 -24.61 15.57 35.86
N ILE A 87 -23.31 15.62 35.64
CA ILE A 87 -22.45 16.73 36.04
C ILE A 87 -21.77 17.26 34.76
N THR A 88 -22.13 18.49 34.43
CA THR A 88 -21.77 19.28 33.25
C THR A 88 -20.28 19.36 32.99
N PRO A 89 -19.87 19.22 31.71
CA PRO A 89 -18.79 20.00 31.15
C PRO A 89 -19.37 21.02 30.17
N GLU A 90 -19.13 22.29 30.48
CA GLU A 90 -19.14 23.35 29.48
C GLU A 90 -18.17 22.99 28.35
N THR A 91 -18.63 23.19 27.11
CA THR A 91 -17.93 23.80 25.97
C THR A 91 -18.11 23.02 24.65
N THR A 92 -19.16 23.44 23.93
CA THR A 92 -19.20 23.67 22.48
C THR A 92 -19.19 22.46 21.53
N THR A 93 -20.41 22.10 21.10
CA THR A 93 -20.69 21.68 19.72
C THR A 93 -20.39 22.83 18.76
N GLN A 94 -19.41 22.66 17.87
CA GLN A 94 -19.36 23.37 16.59
C GLN A 94 -18.77 22.47 15.49
N PRO A 95 -19.05 22.78 14.20
CA PRO A 95 -18.93 21.91 13.01
C PRO A 95 -17.47 21.51 12.70
N PRO A 96 -17.15 20.78 11.60
CA PRO A 96 -15.75 20.50 11.27
C PRO A 96 -14.98 21.83 11.15
N THR A 97 -14.23 22.18 12.19
CA THR A 97 -13.33 23.32 12.15
C THR A 97 -12.24 22.91 11.18
N GLN A 98 -12.35 23.48 9.97
CA GLN A 98 -11.22 23.79 9.11
C GLN A 98 -10.02 24.16 9.98
N ASN A 99 -8.80 23.75 9.58
CA ASN A 99 -7.50 24.10 10.15
C ASN A 99 -6.71 22.97 10.83
N GLU A 100 -6.85 21.72 10.39
CA GLU A 100 -5.62 21.04 10.00
C GLU A 100 -5.55 21.25 8.49
N SER A 101 -4.51 21.94 8.02
CA SER A 101 -4.22 21.94 6.58
C SER A 101 -4.18 20.48 6.19
N THR A 102 -5.22 20.01 5.49
CA THR A 102 -5.30 18.64 5.02
C THR A 102 -4.13 18.55 4.07
N ILE A 103 -2.97 18.08 4.55
CA ILE A 103 -1.79 17.93 3.72
C ILE A 103 -2.18 16.77 2.81
N ASP A 104 -2.86 17.10 1.71
CA ASP A 104 -3.32 16.22 0.66
C ASP A 104 -2.12 15.40 0.18
N ARG A 105 -1.87 14.25 0.79
CA ARG A 105 -0.58 13.58 0.69
C ARG A 105 -0.41 13.10 -0.74
N MET A 106 0.82 13.13 -1.25
CA MET A 106 1.12 12.42 -2.50
C MET A 106 0.69 10.95 -2.33
N PRO A 107 0.18 10.28 -3.39
CA PRO A 107 -0.16 8.87 -3.31
C PRO A 107 1.02 8.05 -2.78
N GLU A 108 0.79 7.23 -1.77
CA GLU A 108 1.80 6.34 -1.20
C GLU A 108 1.57 4.90 -1.67
N ILE A 109 2.66 4.16 -1.90
CA ILE A 109 2.61 2.74 -2.20
C ILE A 109 3.55 1.96 -1.27
N ASP A 110 3.08 0.78 -0.86
CA ASP A 110 3.85 -0.20 -0.07
C ASP A 110 4.68 -1.11 -0.98
N ASP A 111 5.35 -0.53 -1.97
CA ASP A 111 6.31 -1.22 -2.82
C ASP A 111 7.66 -0.49 -2.78
N ALA A 112 8.71 -1.23 -3.07
CA ALA A 112 10.06 -0.71 -3.01
C ALA A 112 10.36 0.18 -4.21
N ILE A 113 10.95 1.35 -3.95
CA ILE A 113 11.34 2.28 -5.02
C ILE A 113 12.25 1.61 -6.06
N ASP A 114 13.12 0.70 -5.62
CA ASP A 114 14.16 0.09 -6.45
C ASP A 114 13.57 -0.77 -7.59
N ARG A 115 12.28 -1.15 -7.50
CA ARG A 115 11.53 -1.87 -8.56
C ARG A 115 10.91 -0.96 -9.62
N GLN A 116 10.92 0.36 -9.40
CA GLN A 116 10.23 1.32 -10.26
C GLN A 116 11.12 1.83 -11.39
N LEU A 117 10.56 2.22 -12.53
CA LEU A 117 11.36 2.64 -13.69
C LEU A 117 11.90 4.07 -13.59
N LYS A 118 11.28 4.95 -12.82
CA LYS A 118 11.66 6.37 -12.69
C LYS A 118 11.73 6.74 -11.22
N GLN A 119 12.93 6.78 -10.69
CA GLN A 119 13.21 6.83 -9.26
C GLN A 119 13.91 8.14 -8.88
N PHE A 120 13.39 8.81 -7.86
CA PHE A 120 14.02 9.92 -7.18
C PHE A 120 14.31 9.55 -5.73
N HIS A 121 15.59 9.49 -5.38
CA HIS A 121 16.07 9.30 -4.02
C HIS A 121 16.36 10.66 -3.39
N ILE A 122 15.41 11.16 -2.61
CA ILE A 122 15.46 12.52 -2.06
C ILE A 122 16.17 12.49 -0.70
N ARG A 123 17.13 13.40 -0.53
CA ARG A 123 17.97 13.57 0.66
C ARG A 123 18.12 15.05 0.99
N LYS A 124 18.41 15.35 2.25
CA LYS A 124 18.82 16.69 2.68
C LYS A 124 20.32 16.87 2.47
N THR A 125 20.77 18.11 2.27
CA THR A 125 22.20 18.45 2.28
C THR A 125 22.43 19.84 2.89
N PRO A 126 23.57 20.07 3.56
CA PRO A 126 23.94 21.39 4.07
C PRO A 126 24.42 22.38 3.00
N GLY A 127 24.48 21.99 1.72
CA GLY A 127 24.88 22.88 0.63
C GLY A 127 23.84 23.97 0.33
N ASN A 128 24.18 24.88 -0.59
CA ASN A 128 23.33 26.03 -0.95
C ASN A 128 22.46 25.81 -2.20
N GLN A 129 22.80 24.82 -3.03
CA GLN A 129 22.05 24.48 -4.24
C GLN A 129 21.74 22.99 -4.27
N TYR A 130 20.61 22.61 -4.87
CA TYR A 130 20.37 21.19 -5.12
C TYR A 130 21.41 20.65 -6.08
N ARG A 131 21.78 19.40 -5.84
CA ARG A 131 22.62 18.63 -6.74
C ARG A 131 21.99 17.26 -6.93
N PHE A 132 22.35 16.61 -8.02
CA PHE A 132 21.91 15.25 -8.28
C PHE A 132 23.05 14.41 -8.85
N GLU A 133 22.91 13.10 -8.66
CA GLU A 133 23.73 12.09 -9.32
C GLU A 133 22.79 11.21 -10.15
N ASP A 134 23.14 11.00 -11.41
CA ASP A 134 22.41 10.10 -12.29
C ASP A 134 23.02 8.68 -12.19
N ARG A 135 22.23 7.75 -11.65
CA ARG A 135 22.58 6.32 -11.53
C ARG A 135 21.70 5.46 -12.42
N SER A 136 21.15 6.03 -13.50
CA SER A 136 20.29 5.31 -14.43
C SER A 136 21.00 4.10 -15.04
N LYS A 137 20.28 2.97 -15.12
CA LYS A 137 20.79 1.71 -15.68
C LYS A 137 19.78 1.15 -16.67
N GLY A 138 20.21 0.97 -17.93
CA GLY A 138 19.35 0.47 -18.99
C GLY A 138 18.11 1.34 -19.19
N LYS A 139 16.92 0.77 -18.95
CA LYS A 139 15.63 1.48 -19.05
C LYS A 139 15.22 2.19 -17.75
N THR A 140 15.92 1.92 -16.65
CA THR A 140 15.58 2.44 -15.33
C THR A 140 16.30 3.77 -15.10
N MET A 141 15.52 4.84 -14.91
CA MET A 141 16.03 6.15 -14.53
C MET A 141 16.13 6.24 -13.01
N ILE A 142 17.32 6.54 -12.50
CA ILE A 142 17.57 6.68 -11.06
C ILE A 142 18.33 7.97 -10.83
N LYS A 143 17.75 8.90 -10.07
CA LYS A 143 18.46 10.11 -9.63
C LYS A 143 18.48 10.19 -8.12
N ASP A 144 19.69 10.28 -7.55
CA ASP A 144 19.85 10.72 -6.16
C ASP A 144 19.87 12.24 -6.15
N VAL A 145 19.00 12.83 -5.34
CA VAL A 145 18.75 14.27 -5.31
C VAL A 145 19.00 14.75 -3.89
N TRP A 146 19.99 15.62 -3.75
CA TRP A 146 20.31 16.28 -2.50
C TRP A 146 19.77 17.70 -2.53
N ILE A 147 18.77 17.97 -1.70
CA ILE A 147 18.12 19.28 -1.60
C ILE A 147 18.67 20.02 -0.37
N PRO A 148 19.17 21.26 -0.53
CA PRO A 148 19.57 22.15 0.54
C PRO A 148 18.53 22.28 1.64
N ILE A 149 19.00 22.43 2.88
CA ILE A 149 18.14 22.81 4.01
C ILE A 149 17.79 24.31 3.91
N ASN A 150 18.70 25.13 3.39
CA ASN A 150 18.49 26.55 3.14
C ASN A 150 17.82 26.77 1.78
N ASP A 151 16.96 27.78 1.67
CA ASP A 151 16.21 28.09 0.43
C ASP A 151 15.49 26.89 -0.20
N THR A 152 15.11 25.92 0.66
CA THR A 152 14.59 24.61 0.27
C THR A 152 13.48 24.71 -0.77
N LYS A 153 12.52 25.65 -0.60
CA LYS A 153 11.36 25.76 -1.49
C LYS A 153 11.76 26.07 -2.94
N GLN A 154 12.64 27.06 -3.16
CA GLN A 154 13.08 27.41 -4.50
C GLN A 154 13.90 26.29 -5.14
N GLN A 155 14.74 25.62 -4.34
CA GLN A 155 15.55 24.50 -4.80
C GLN A 155 14.68 23.30 -5.21
N ILE A 156 13.61 23.00 -4.48
CA ILE A 156 12.62 21.97 -4.86
C ILE A 156 11.92 22.35 -6.16
N ILE A 157 11.48 23.61 -6.32
CA ILE A 157 10.83 24.09 -7.55
C ILE A 157 11.75 23.90 -8.75
N GLN A 158 13.01 24.33 -8.62
CA GLN A 158 13.99 24.25 -9.69
C GLN A 158 14.25 22.80 -10.08
N PHE A 159 14.50 21.94 -9.09
CA PHE A 159 14.64 20.49 -9.29
C PHE A 159 13.43 19.91 -10.03
N LEU A 160 12.22 20.18 -9.57
CA LEU A 160 11.03 19.58 -10.17
C LEU A 160 10.84 20.04 -11.62
N LYS A 161 11.09 21.32 -11.93
CA LYS A 161 10.98 21.84 -13.30
C LYS A 161 12.01 21.24 -14.26
N GLU A 162 13.24 21.04 -13.80
CA GLU A 162 14.32 20.50 -14.64
C GLU A 162 14.25 18.98 -14.81
N HIS A 163 13.77 18.25 -13.80
CA HIS A 163 13.90 16.79 -13.76
C HIS A 163 12.58 16.03 -13.97
N THR A 164 11.45 16.72 -14.08
CA THR A 164 10.16 16.09 -14.32
C THR A 164 9.57 16.47 -15.67
N ILE A 165 8.64 15.65 -16.15
CA ILE A 165 7.91 15.90 -17.39
C ILE A 165 6.41 15.77 -17.05
N PRO A 166 5.55 16.69 -17.52
CA PRO A 166 4.10 16.59 -17.36
C PRO A 166 3.54 15.22 -17.75
N ASP A 167 2.48 14.80 -17.05
CA ASP A 167 1.78 13.52 -17.24
C ASP A 167 2.62 12.24 -17.08
N ARG A 168 3.91 12.35 -16.74
CA ARG A 168 4.75 11.19 -16.42
C ARG A 168 4.74 10.90 -14.93
N THR A 169 4.73 9.61 -14.60
CA THR A 169 4.84 9.12 -13.23
C THR A 169 6.29 8.94 -12.81
N PHE A 170 6.64 9.49 -11.65
CA PHE A 170 7.91 9.33 -10.96
C PHE A 170 7.65 8.82 -9.54
N HIS A 171 8.56 7.99 -9.05
CA HIS A 171 8.49 7.41 -7.72
C HIS A 171 9.58 8.02 -6.84
N CYS A 172 9.19 8.49 -5.67
CA CYS A 172 10.04 9.22 -4.75
C CYS A 172 10.23 8.41 -3.48
N TYR A 173 11.47 8.35 -3.00
CA TYR A 173 11.81 7.82 -1.69
C TYR A 173 12.54 8.90 -0.89
N PHE A 174 12.06 9.15 0.32
CA PHE A 174 12.62 10.17 1.22
C PHE A 174 13.48 9.48 2.27
N HIS A 175 14.77 9.80 2.30
CA HIS A 175 15.67 9.28 3.35
C HIS A 175 15.42 9.93 4.72
N HIS A 176 14.71 11.06 4.73
CA HIS A 176 14.38 11.85 5.91
C HIS A 176 12.88 12.18 5.83
N GLU A 177 12.05 11.47 6.61
CA GLU A 177 10.59 11.58 6.54
C GLU A 177 10.08 12.97 6.88
N GLU A 178 10.77 13.68 7.77
CA GLU A 178 10.40 15.03 8.18
C GLU A 178 10.51 16.06 7.04
N PHE A 179 11.18 15.69 5.94
CA PHE A 179 11.25 16.51 4.72
C PHE A 179 10.00 16.40 3.83
N TYR A 180 9.26 15.30 3.96
CA TYR A 180 8.15 14.97 3.07
C TYR A 180 7.01 16.01 3.09
N PRO A 181 6.55 16.54 4.25
CA PRO A 181 5.47 17.51 4.28
C PRO A 181 5.80 18.79 3.51
N LEU A 182 7.02 19.32 3.70
CA LEU A 182 7.52 20.51 3.01
C LEU A 182 7.60 20.29 1.50
N PHE A 183 8.08 19.11 1.08
CA PHE A 183 8.16 18.76 -0.33
C PHE A 183 6.77 18.70 -0.98
N CYS A 184 5.79 18.10 -0.31
CA CYS A 184 4.42 18.02 -0.80
C CYS A 184 3.78 19.40 -0.96
N GLU A 185 4.00 20.31 -0.01
CA GLU A 185 3.51 21.69 -0.07
C GLU A 185 4.06 22.40 -1.32
N VAL A 186 5.37 22.31 -1.54
CA VAL A 186 6.02 22.94 -2.70
C VAL A 186 5.54 22.31 -4.00
N PHE A 187 5.42 20.99 -4.06
CA PHE A 187 4.96 20.28 -5.26
C PHE A 187 3.56 20.77 -5.71
N LYS A 188 2.60 20.86 -4.77
CA LYS A 188 1.24 21.31 -5.06
C LYS A 188 1.16 22.77 -5.47
N THR A 189 1.92 23.63 -4.82
CA THR A 189 1.95 25.07 -5.14
C THR A 189 2.60 25.32 -6.50
N THR A 190 3.49 24.42 -6.95
CA THR A 190 4.21 24.55 -8.22
C THR A 190 3.43 23.97 -9.41
N PHE A 191 2.76 22.82 -9.23
CA PHE A 191 2.12 22.09 -10.31
C PHE A 191 0.61 21.97 -10.09
N SER A 192 -0.17 22.42 -11.08
CA SER A 192 -1.62 22.20 -11.14
C SER A 192 -1.96 20.79 -11.66
N ASN A 193 -3.24 20.54 -11.98
CA ASN A 193 -3.78 19.22 -12.41
C ASN A 193 -3.10 18.55 -13.62
N ARG A 194 -2.24 19.26 -14.38
CA ARG A 194 -1.48 18.74 -15.53
C ARG A 194 0.03 18.58 -15.25
N GLY A 195 0.42 18.52 -13.98
CA GLY A 195 1.80 18.32 -13.57
C GLY A 195 2.33 16.89 -13.79
N PRO A 196 3.60 16.63 -13.45
CA PRO A 196 4.08 15.26 -13.30
C PRO A 196 3.31 14.56 -12.18
N LYS A 197 3.25 13.23 -12.21
CA LYS A 197 2.63 12.43 -11.13
C LYS A 197 3.73 11.91 -10.22
N LEU A 198 3.74 12.35 -8.97
CA LEU A 198 4.71 11.86 -7.99
C LEU A 198 4.02 10.87 -7.04
N ILE A 199 4.64 9.71 -6.82
CA ILE A 199 4.17 8.66 -5.92
C ILE A 199 5.26 8.41 -4.89
N LYS A 200 4.93 8.41 -3.60
CA LYS A 200 5.87 8.07 -2.52
C LYS A 200 5.96 6.56 -2.34
N CYS A 201 7.18 6.04 -2.28
CA CYS A 201 7.48 4.67 -1.89
C CYS A 201 7.97 4.66 -0.45
N ASN A 202 7.44 3.74 0.37
CA ASN A 202 7.80 3.64 1.78
C ASN A 202 8.97 2.67 2.05
N THR A 203 9.33 1.83 1.09
CA THR A 203 10.35 0.79 1.29
C THR A 203 11.46 0.85 0.25
N ARG A 204 12.59 0.22 0.59
CA ARG A 204 13.74 -0.01 -0.30
C ARG A 204 14.17 -1.46 -0.25
N VAL A 205 14.65 -1.96 -1.37
CA VAL A 205 15.26 -3.28 -1.47
C VAL A 205 16.59 -3.18 -2.19
N THR A 206 17.61 -3.86 -1.65
CA THR A 206 18.88 -4.00 -2.36
C THR A 206 18.70 -5.07 -3.43
N LEU A 207 18.79 -4.66 -4.70
CA LEU A 207 18.85 -5.59 -5.83
C LEU A 207 20.26 -6.17 -5.89
N ILE A 208 20.38 -7.46 -5.59
CA ILE A 208 21.64 -8.20 -5.64
C ILE A 208 21.55 -9.11 -6.87
N GLU A 209 22.38 -8.83 -7.88
CA GLU A 209 22.39 -9.60 -9.13
C GLU A 209 23.15 -10.92 -8.97
N ASN A 210 24.10 -10.98 -8.04
CA ASN A 210 24.95 -12.15 -7.81
C ASN A 210 24.40 -13.02 -6.66
N ILE A 211 24.06 -14.27 -6.97
CA ILE A 211 23.52 -15.23 -5.98
C ILE A 211 24.50 -15.45 -4.81
N SER A 212 25.82 -15.51 -5.07
CA SER A 212 26.84 -15.68 -4.02
C SER A 212 26.85 -14.48 -3.07
N GLU A 213 26.76 -13.26 -3.60
CA GLU A 213 26.71 -12.04 -2.81
C GLU A 213 25.41 -12.00 -1.98
N GLN A 214 24.31 -12.49 -2.54
CA GLN A 214 23.04 -12.60 -1.82
C GLN A 214 23.15 -13.58 -0.65
N THR A 215 23.71 -14.76 -0.87
CA THR A 215 23.95 -15.75 0.19
C THR A 215 24.85 -15.18 1.28
N ASP A 216 25.89 -14.43 0.90
CA ASP A 216 26.81 -13.79 1.86
C ASP A 216 26.14 -12.70 2.67
N LEU A 217 25.28 -11.87 2.05
CA LEU A 217 24.52 -10.84 2.75
C LEU A 217 23.50 -11.44 3.72
N ILE A 218 22.79 -12.49 3.29
CA ILE A 218 21.86 -13.24 4.16
C ILE A 218 22.63 -13.84 5.34
N ARG A 219 23.74 -14.53 5.06
CA ARG A 219 24.60 -15.16 6.08
C ARG A 219 25.11 -14.13 7.09
N LYS A 220 25.71 -13.02 6.64
CA LYS A 220 26.19 -11.94 7.52
C LYS A 220 25.06 -11.33 8.35
N TYR A 221 23.87 -11.17 7.77
CA TYR A 221 22.71 -10.68 8.50
C TYR A 221 22.33 -11.63 9.65
N HIS A 222 22.28 -12.93 9.36
CA HIS A 222 21.99 -13.93 10.39
C HIS A 222 23.11 -14.01 11.43
N GLU A 223 24.37 -14.16 11.03
CA GLU A 223 25.53 -14.22 11.93
C GLU A 223 25.67 -12.96 12.82
N GLY A 224 25.34 -11.78 12.29
CA GLY A 224 25.53 -10.49 12.98
C GLY A 224 24.35 -9.97 13.79
N LYS A 225 23.10 -10.26 13.42
CA LYS A 225 21.89 -9.75 14.13
C LYS A 225 21.13 -10.80 14.92
N THR A 226 21.22 -12.07 14.54
CA THR A 226 20.46 -13.16 15.15
C THR A 226 21.41 -14.31 15.39
N ILE A 227 22.07 -14.31 16.56
CA ILE A 227 22.94 -15.40 17.00
C ILE A 227 22.10 -16.68 17.17
N HIS A 228 21.74 -17.33 16.08
CA HIS A 228 21.18 -18.67 16.08
C HIS A 228 22.36 -19.63 16.19
N ARG A 229 22.64 -20.07 17.42
CA ARG A 229 23.53 -21.20 17.76
C ARG A 229 22.93 -22.54 17.32
N GLY A 230 22.63 -22.71 16.03
CA GLY A 230 21.82 -23.85 15.61
C GLY A 230 22.03 -24.30 14.17
N ILE A 231 23.27 -24.37 13.71
CA ILE A 231 23.68 -25.34 12.69
C ILE A 231 25.05 -25.86 13.12
N GLN A 232 25.04 -27.05 13.73
CA GLN A 232 26.21 -27.93 13.89
C GLN A 232 25.92 -29.19 13.09
#